data_AF-A0A164P1S7-F1
#
_entry.id   AF-A0A164P1S7-F1
#
_cell.length_a   1.000
_cell.length_b   1.000
_cell.length_c   1.000
_cell.angle_alpha   90.00
_cell.angle_beta   90.00
_cell.angle_gamma   90.00
#
_symmetry.space_group_name_H-M   'P 1'
#
loop_
_entity.id
_entity.type
_entity.pdbx_description
1 polymer ?
#
loop_
_entity_poly.entity_id
_entity_poly.type
_entity_poly.pdbx_seq_one_letter_code
_entity_poly.pdbx_strand_id
1 'polypeptide(L)'
;MPGLLGLRIFEACGCDISDLGEEHGHRVLRVVGKGSKVVLIPLPPAVGRAIDRAIGDRDIGPILLNTRGCRMDRHCATRRLRRLAQVSVVRLPRMHPHMLRHIVSA
;
A
#
# COMPACT_ATOMS: atom_id res chain seq x y z
N MET A 1 -11.92 -0.22 -19.44
CA MET A 1 -12.66 -0.64 -18.23
C MET A 1 -12.05 -1.97 -17.75
N PRO A 2 -11.62 -2.17 -16.48
CA PRO A 2 -11.89 -1.40 -15.27
C PRO A 2 -10.61 -0.85 -14.59
N GLY A 3 -10.47 0.48 -14.54
CA GLY A 3 -9.41 1.20 -13.82
C GLY A 3 -9.81 1.49 -12.39
N LEU A 4 -9.80 0.46 -11.53
CA LEU A 4 -9.99 0.62 -10.09
C LEU A 4 -8.68 1.09 -9.44
N LEU A 5 -8.49 2.41 -9.50
CA LEU A 5 -7.89 3.26 -8.47
C LEU A 5 -6.48 2.87 -7.96
N GLY A 6 -5.48 3.13 -8.81
CA GLY A 6 -4.53 4.24 -8.62
C GLY A 6 -3.57 4.27 -7.42
N LEU A 7 -3.78 3.53 -6.32
CA LEU A 7 -2.91 3.60 -5.15
C LEU A 7 -1.54 3.03 -5.52
N ARG A 8 -0.54 3.91 -5.62
CA ARG A 8 0.82 3.47 -5.87
C ARG A 8 1.36 2.87 -4.59
N ILE A 9 2.05 1.72 -4.68
CA ILE A 9 2.73 1.17 -3.50
C ILE A 9 3.69 2.19 -2.87
N PHE A 10 4.24 3.09 -3.69
CA PHE A 10 5.11 4.17 -3.25
C PHE A 10 4.37 5.30 -2.52
N GLU A 11 3.10 5.54 -2.84
CA GLU A 11 2.26 6.47 -2.09
C GLU A 11 1.96 5.89 -0.70
N ALA A 12 1.64 4.59 -0.63
CA ALA A 12 1.43 3.88 0.65
C ALA A 12 2.69 3.79 1.53
N CYS A 13 3.90 3.85 0.96
CA CYS A 13 5.16 3.91 1.73
C CYS A 13 5.30 5.22 2.53
N GLY A 14 4.71 6.30 2.02
CA GLY A 14 4.74 7.63 2.65
C GLY A 14 3.65 7.85 3.69
N CYS A 15 2.59 7.04 3.69
CA CYS A 15 1.43 7.24 4.57
C CYS A 15 1.68 6.80 6.01
N ASP A 16 1.01 7.50 6.93
CA ASP A 16 0.90 7.14 8.33
C ASP A 16 -0.47 6.55 8.65
N ILE A 17 -0.58 5.88 9.79
CA ILE A 17 -1.84 5.29 10.27
C ILE A 17 -2.92 6.37 10.41
N SER A 18 -2.53 7.59 10.77
CA SER A 18 -3.41 8.77 10.86
C SER A 18 -3.99 9.25 9.52
N ASP A 19 -3.48 8.74 8.38
CA ASP A 19 -4.02 9.05 7.06
C ASP A 19 -5.15 8.11 6.63
N LEU A 20 -5.44 7.08 7.44
CA LEU A 20 -6.60 6.23 7.26
C LEU A 20 -7.85 6.92 7.79
N GLY A 21 -8.94 6.81 7.07
CA GLY A 21 -10.23 7.33 7.47
C GLY A 21 -11.39 6.55 6.86
N GLU A 22 -12.58 7.06 7.07
CA GLU A 22 -13.81 6.55 6.47
C GLU A 22 -14.57 7.68 5.80
N GLU A 23 -15.05 7.41 4.59
CA GLU A 23 -15.84 8.33 3.79
C GLU A 23 -17.04 7.57 3.24
N HIS A 24 -18.25 8.02 3.55
CA HIS A 24 -19.49 7.41 3.06
C HIS A 24 -19.58 5.89 3.34
N GLY A 25 -19.04 5.43 4.48
CA GLY A 25 -18.99 4.00 4.84
C GLY A 25 -17.90 3.19 4.12
N HIS A 26 -17.06 3.85 3.32
CA HIS A 26 -15.90 3.24 2.69
C HIS A 26 -14.63 3.66 3.40
N ARG A 27 -13.78 2.68 3.73
CA ARG A 27 -12.45 2.98 4.23
C ARG A 27 -11.62 3.65 3.12
N VAL A 28 -10.99 4.77 3.43
CA VAL A 28 -10.17 5.53 2.50
C VAL A 28 -8.77 5.72 3.06
N LEU A 29 -7.80 5.86 2.15
CA LEU A 29 -6.46 6.33 2.46
C LEU A 29 -6.29 7.73 1.87
N ARG A 30 -5.91 8.68 2.72
CA ARG A 30 -5.56 10.03 2.32
C ARG A 30 -4.11 10.08 1.87
N VAL A 31 -3.89 10.41 0.60
CA VAL A 31 -2.55 10.47 0.01
C VAL A 31 -2.23 11.89 -0.43
N VAL A 32 -1.06 12.39 -0.03
CA VAL A 32 -0.53 13.66 -0.54
C VAL A 32 0.25 13.40 -1.82
N GLY A 33 -0.35 13.78 -2.95
CA GLY A 33 0.25 13.69 -4.27
C GLY A 33 1.19 14.87 -4.59
N LYS A 34 1.74 14.86 -5.81
CA LYS A 34 2.62 15.92 -6.32
C LYS A 34 1.90 17.28 -6.29
N GLY A 35 2.57 18.30 -5.77
CA GLY A 35 2.01 19.65 -5.61
C GLY A 35 1.11 19.82 -4.39
N SER A 36 1.32 19.01 -3.34
CA SER A 36 0.58 19.05 -2.07
C SER A 36 -0.92 18.79 -2.21
N LYS A 37 -1.35 18.20 -3.32
CA LYS A 37 -2.74 17.85 -3.55
C LYS A 37 -3.10 16.59 -2.79
N VAL A 38 -4.11 16.69 -1.94
CA VAL A 38 -4.64 15.55 -1.20
C VAL A 38 -5.63 14.80 -2.08
N VAL A 39 -5.47 13.48 -2.16
CA VAL A 39 -6.39 12.57 -2.87
C VAL A 39 -6.87 11.51 -1.88
N LEU A 40 -8.17 11.29 -1.84
CA LEU A 40 -8.78 10.20 -1.07
C LEU A 40 -8.93 8.98 -1.98
N ILE A 41 -8.34 7.86 -1.55
CA ILE A 41 -8.37 6.62 -2.31
C ILE A 41 -9.18 5.59 -1.53
N PRO A 42 -10.36 5.17 -2.02
CA PRO A 42 -11.12 4.12 -1.37
C PRO A 42 -10.33 2.81 -1.42
N LEU A 43 -10.25 2.15 -0.27
CA LEU A 43 -9.51 0.92 -0.08
C LEU A 43 -10.44 -0.27 -0.36
N PRO A 44 -10.14 -1.09 -1.38
CA PRO A 44 -10.83 -2.37 -1.52
C PRO A 44 -10.67 -3.21 -0.25
N PRO A 45 -11.67 -4.01 0.17
CA PRO A 45 -11.62 -4.76 1.42
C PRO A 45 -10.36 -5.64 1.58
N ALA A 46 -9.85 -6.23 0.49
CA ALA A 46 -8.63 -7.02 0.51
C ALA A 46 -7.37 -6.18 0.84
N VAL A 47 -7.30 -4.94 0.35
CA VAL A 47 -6.22 -4.00 0.64
C VAL A 47 -6.33 -3.48 2.06
N GLY A 48 -7.55 -3.16 2.51
CA GLY A 48 -7.81 -2.78 3.91
C GLY A 48 -7.29 -3.83 4.90
N ARG A 49 -7.64 -5.10 4.69
CA ARG A 49 -7.13 -6.21 5.52
C ARG A 49 -5.60 -6.36 5.46
N ALA A 50 -4.98 -6.12 4.32
CA ALA A 50 -3.53 -6.18 4.20
C ALA A 50 -2.85 -5.03 4.96
N ILE A 51 -3.46 -3.84 4.96
CA ILE A 51 -3.03 -2.69 5.75
C ILE A 51 -3.17 -2.99 7.24
N ASP A 52 -4.29 -3.56 7.69
CA ASP A 52 -4.51 -3.91 9.10
C ASP A 52 -3.42 -4.86 9.60
N ARG A 53 -3.08 -5.88 8.82
CA ARG A 53 -1.97 -6.81 9.14
C ARG A 53 -0.61 -6.12 9.17
N ALA A 54 -0.37 -5.12 8.32
CA ALA A 54 0.87 -4.36 8.32
C ALA A 54 0.98 -3.42 9.53
N ILE A 55 -0.16 -2.89 9.98
CA ILE A 55 -0.27 -2.06 11.19
C ILE A 55 -0.04 -2.92 12.43
N GLY A 56 -0.71 -4.06 12.54
CA GLY A 56 -0.70 -4.88 13.75
C GLY A 56 -1.34 -4.12 14.90
N ASP A 57 -0.73 -4.17 16.09
CA ASP A 57 -1.24 -3.51 17.31
C ASP A 57 -0.77 -2.05 17.45
N ARG A 58 -0.29 -1.43 16.36
CA ARG A 58 0.25 -0.06 16.40
C ARG A 58 -0.87 0.95 16.18
N ASP A 59 -0.91 1.98 17.02
CA ASP A 59 -1.86 3.08 16.85
C ASP A 59 -1.27 4.27 16.08
N ILE A 60 0.05 4.39 16.01
CA ILE A 60 0.74 5.54 15.41
C ILE A 60 1.92 5.16 14.51
N GLY A 61 2.26 6.08 13.61
CA GLY A 61 3.43 6.00 12.73
C GLY A 61 3.14 5.37 11.36
N PRO A 62 4.20 4.93 10.65
CA PRO A 62 4.09 4.52 9.25
C PRO A 62 3.23 3.28 9.05
N ILE A 63 2.41 3.24 8.01
CA ILE A 63 1.64 2.02 7.69
C ILE A 63 2.59 0.86 7.37
N LEU A 64 3.58 1.11 6.49
CA LEU A 64 4.52 0.09 6.04
C LEU A 64 5.89 0.26 6.71
N LEU A 65 6.35 -0.80 7.37
CA LEU A 65 7.68 -0.89 7.96
C LEU A 65 8.60 -1.84 7.16
N ASN A 66 9.89 -1.51 7.12
CA ASN A 66 10.92 -2.40 6.61
C ASN A 66 11.29 -3.48 7.65
N THR A 67 12.18 -4.40 7.30
CA THR A 67 12.59 -5.49 8.21
C THR A 67 13.36 -5.03 9.44
N ARG A 68 13.76 -3.76 9.52
CA ARG A 68 14.41 -3.13 10.67
C ARG A 68 13.42 -2.33 11.54
N GLY A 69 12.13 -2.35 11.22
CA GLY A 69 11.10 -1.59 11.94
C GLY A 69 11.05 -0.10 11.60
N CYS A 70 11.82 0.38 10.61
CA CYS A 70 11.75 1.77 10.15
C CYS A 70 10.74 1.92 9.01
N ARG A 71 10.31 3.16 8.71
CA ARG A 71 9.46 3.47 7.54
C ARG A 71 10.00 2.79 6.28
N MET A 72 9.12 2.10 5.56
CA MET A 72 9.45 1.51 4.28
C MET A 72 9.70 2.62 3.25
N ASP A 73 10.90 2.65 2.65
CA ASP A 73 11.15 3.50 1.50
C ASP A 73 10.82 2.80 0.17
N ARG A 74 10.67 3.60 -0.90
CA ARG A 74 10.34 3.11 -2.25
C ARG A 74 11.32 2.06 -2.80
N HIS A 75 12.60 2.17 -2.48
CA HIS A 75 13.64 1.25 -2.93
C HIS A 75 13.58 -0.07 -2.15
N CYS A 76 13.38 -0.01 -0.83
CA CYS A 76 13.10 -1.18 0.01
C CYS A 76 11.85 -1.93 -0.47
N ALA A 77 10.75 -1.22 -0.73
CA ALA A 77 9.53 -1.80 -1.24
C ALA A 77 9.75 -2.49 -2.60
N THR A 78 10.45 -1.83 -3.53
CA THR A 78 10.77 -2.40 -4.85
C THR A 78 11.60 -3.67 -4.73
N ARG A 79 12.65 -3.68 -3.88
CA ARG A 79 13.47 -4.87 -3.67
C ARG A 79 12.66 -6.02 -3.07
N ARG A 80 11.79 -5.73 -2.10
CA ARG A 80 10.95 -6.74 -1.44
C ARG A 80 9.93 -7.33 -2.42
N LEU A 81 9.28 -6.50 -3.23
CA LEU A 81 8.40 -6.95 -4.30
C LEU A 81 9.12 -7.81 -5.34
N ARG A 82 10.32 -7.40 -5.77
CA ARG A 82 11.14 -8.21 -6.71
C ARG A 82 11.50 -9.56 -6.12
N ARG A 83 11.87 -9.62 -4.84
CA ARG A 83 12.18 -10.87 -4.16
C ARG A 83 10.95 -11.77 -4.06
N LEU A 84 9.79 -11.21 -3.72
CA LEU A 84 8.51 -11.93 -3.71
C LEU A 84 8.16 -12.48 -5.10
N ALA A 85 8.38 -11.69 -6.16
CA ALA A 85 8.19 -12.10 -7.55
C ALA A 85 9.08 -13.27 -7.99
N GLN A 86 10.29 -13.37 -7.43
CA GLN A 86 11.23 -14.43 -7.74
C GLN A 86 10.87 -15.75 -7.05
N VAL A 87 10.20 -15.70 -5.90
CA VAL A 87 9.82 -16.90 -5.12
C VAL A 87 8.37 -17.33 -5.34
N SER A 88 7.53 -16.47 -5.91
CA SER A 88 6.14 -16.79 -6.21
C SER A 88 6.02 -17.52 -7.56
N VAL A 89 5.31 -18.65 -7.58
CA VAL A 89 4.92 -19.38 -8.80
C VAL A 89 3.99 -18.54 -9.71
N VAL A 90 3.39 -17.49 -9.14
CA VAL A 90 2.63 -16.48 -9.87
C VAL A 90 3.60 -15.54 -10.58
N ARG A 91 3.60 -15.53 -11.92
CA ARG A 91 4.29 -14.50 -12.71
C ARG A 91 3.70 -13.14 -12.34
N LEU A 92 4.37 -12.43 -11.44
CA LEU A 92 4.06 -11.05 -11.13
C LEU A 92 4.22 -10.24 -12.42
N PRO A 93 3.15 -9.56 -12.90
CA PRO A 93 3.25 -8.74 -14.10
C PRO A 93 4.35 -7.69 -13.93
N ARG A 94 4.93 -7.23 -15.05
CA ARG A 94 5.91 -6.12 -15.05
C ARG A 94 5.40 -5.02 -14.12
N MET A 95 6.11 -4.80 -13.02
CA MET A 95 5.67 -3.95 -11.92
C MET A 95 5.64 -2.50 -12.37
N HIS A 96 4.48 -2.05 -12.88
CA HIS A 96 4.19 -0.65 -12.99
C HIS A 96 3.74 -0.10 -11.62
N PRO A 97 3.90 1.20 -11.35
CA PRO A 97 3.65 1.84 -10.06
C PRO A 97 2.28 1.57 -9.40
N HIS A 98 1.35 0.89 -10.07
CA HIS A 98 -0.06 0.69 -9.72
C HIS A 98 -0.37 -0.65 -9.04
N MET A 99 0.63 -1.42 -8.63
CA MET A 99 0.44 -2.82 -8.23
C MET A 99 0.46 -3.02 -6.72
N LEU A 100 -0.57 -2.52 -6.03
CA LEU A 100 -1.01 -3.06 -4.72
C LEU A 100 -2.01 -4.23 -4.88
N ARG A 101 -2.04 -4.86 -6.07
CA ARG A 101 -3.02 -5.89 -6.43
C ARG A 101 -2.59 -7.32 -6.10
N HIS A 102 -1.32 -7.57 -5.76
CA HIS A 102 -0.76 -8.93 -5.76
C HIS A 102 -0.30 -9.49 -4.39
N ILE A 103 -0.63 -8.85 -3.27
CA ILE A 103 -0.25 -9.41 -1.94
C ILE A 103 -1.24 -10.49 -1.46
N VAL A 104 -2.35 -10.74 -2.16
CA VAL A 104 -3.39 -11.69 -1.70
C VAL A 104 -3.53 -12.86 -2.67
N SER A 105 -2.67 -13.86 -2.50
CA SER A 105 -2.94 -15.29 -2.73
C SER A 105 -1.74 -16.10 -2.24
N ALA A 106 -1.68 -16.33 -0.94
CA ALA A 106 -1.06 -17.47 -0.28
C ALA A 106 -1.73 -17.60 1.10
#